data_AF-A0A3M7I5E6-F1
#
_entry.id   AF-A0A3M7I5E6-F1
#
_cell.length_a   1.000
_cell.length_b   1.000
_cell.length_c   1.000
_cell.angle_alpha   90.00
_cell.angle_beta   90.00
_cell.angle_gamma   90.00
#
_symmetry.space_group_name_H-M   'P 1'
#
loop_
_entity.id
_entity.type
_entity.pdbx_description
1 polymer ?
#
loop_
_entity_poly.entity_id
_entity_poly.type
_entity_poly.pdbx_seq_one_letter_code
_entity_poly.pdbx_strand_id
1 'polypeptide(L)'
;MGLISTWTMIRSLSLFHLTAAYLFLTNPRMIVDQNVVFMLGESMRLPHITTMDKPSEASALLAVILAFLGISDLTAASVEEGIAIQYWLAIVPVRMTFLFAITGYSYLFKQGGLFGSKTALSQSSIGEPLQNSMVFSWGFLELAAWFWIFTSLREERRLLAKRKIEELKAEQDSL
;
A
#
# COMPACT_ATOMS: atom_id res chain seq x y z
N MET A 1 9.03 16.29 13.26
CA MET A 1 10.38 15.69 13.17
C MET A 1 10.17 14.20 13.03
N GLY A 2 10.16 13.67 11.82
CA GLY A 2 10.19 12.22 11.59
C GLY A 2 11.64 11.77 11.58
N LEU A 3 11.95 10.67 12.28
CA LEU A 3 13.27 10.04 12.24
C LEU A 3 13.68 9.60 10.82
N ILE A 4 12.71 9.50 9.91
CA ILE A 4 12.87 9.10 8.50
C ILE A 4 12.14 10.13 7.63
N SER A 5 12.79 10.60 6.56
CA SER A 5 12.17 11.50 5.57
C SER A 5 11.04 10.80 4.81
N THR A 6 9.96 11.51 4.49
CA THR A 6 8.83 10.96 3.72
C THR A 6 9.30 10.40 2.38
N TRP A 7 10.25 11.06 1.73
CA TRP A 7 10.83 10.60 0.47
C TRP A 7 11.56 9.26 0.62
N THR A 8 12.22 9.05 1.76
CA THR A 8 12.87 7.77 2.05
C THR A 8 11.83 6.68 2.26
N MET A 9 10.71 6.99 2.92
CA MET A 9 9.61 6.05 3.10
C MET A 9 8.99 5.63 1.76
N ILE A 10 8.66 6.58 0.90
CA ILE A 10 8.08 6.31 -0.43
C ILE A 10 9.05 5.45 -1.23
N ARG A 11 10.33 5.81 -1.31
CA ARG A 11 11.35 5.02 -2.04
C ARG A 11 11.51 3.62 -1.47
N SER A 12 11.52 3.48 -0.15
CA SER A 12 11.62 2.17 0.50
C SER A 12 10.41 1.29 0.17
N LEU A 13 9.21 1.88 0.19
CA LEU A 13 7.99 1.19 -0.18
C LEU A 13 7.98 0.81 -1.67
N SER A 14 8.45 1.68 -2.56
CA SER A 14 8.61 1.36 -3.99
C SER A 14 9.59 0.20 -4.21
N LEU A 15 10.73 0.19 -3.52
CA LEU A 15 11.70 -0.91 -3.58
C LEU A 15 11.12 -2.21 -3.02
N PHE A 16 10.29 -2.11 -1.98
CA PHE A 16 9.54 -3.26 -1.47
C PHE A 16 8.57 -3.82 -2.52
N HIS A 17 7.82 -2.98 -3.24
CA HIS A 17 6.96 -3.42 -4.35
C HIS A 17 7.75 -4.10 -5.46
N LEU A 18 8.94 -3.58 -5.82
CA LEU A 18 9.82 -4.20 -6.82
C LEU A 18 10.36 -5.55 -6.35
N THR A 19 10.71 -5.65 -5.07
CA THR A 19 11.17 -6.92 -4.47
C THR A 19 10.03 -7.94 -4.46
N ALA A 20 8.82 -7.52 -4.06
CA ALA A 20 7.64 -8.36 -4.08
C ALA A 20 7.32 -8.83 -5.52
N ALA A 21 7.42 -7.95 -6.52
CA ALA A 21 7.26 -8.31 -7.93
C ALA A 21 8.24 -9.41 -8.36
N TYR A 22 9.52 -9.27 -8.02
CA TYR A 22 10.53 -10.30 -8.30
C TYR A 22 10.20 -11.65 -7.63
N LEU A 23 9.77 -11.62 -6.37
CA LEU A 23 9.38 -12.82 -5.64
C LEU A 23 8.12 -13.48 -6.21
N PHE A 24 7.12 -12.71 -6.64
CA PHE A 24 5.93 -13.28 -7.29
C PHE A 24 6.23 -13.97 -8.64
N LEU A 25 7.30 -13.56 -9.33
CA LEU A 25 7.78 -14.22 -10.55
C LEU A 25 8.63 -15.46 -10.28
N THR A 26 9.47 -15.42 -9.25
CA THR A 26 10.46 -16.48 -9.00
C THR A 26 9.99 -17.52 -7.99
N ASN A 27 9.39 -17.08 -6.88
CA ASN A 27 8.93 -17.94 -5.80
C ASN A 27 7.82 -17.27 -4.97
N PRO A 28 6.56 -17.26 -5.46
CA PRO A 28 5.44 -16.57 -4.79
C PRO A 28 5.15 -17.13 -3.40
N ARG A 29 5.54 -18.39 -3.14
CA ARG A 29 5.39 -19.04 -1.84
C ARG A 29 6.14 -18.31 -0.72
N MET A 30 7.27 -17.68 -1.03
CA MET A 30 8.01 -16.88 -0.04
C MET A 30 7.21 -15.70 0.51
N ILE A 31 6.22 -15.19 -0.22
CA ILE A 31 5.34 -14.11 0.24
C ILE A 31 4.16 -14.66 1.04
N VAL A 32 3.56 -15.75 0.57
CA VAL A 32 2.37 -16.34 1.20
C VAL A 32 2.70 -16.98 2.55
N ASP A 33 3.87 -17.62 2.66
CA ASP A 33 4.33 -18.27 3.89
C ASP A 33 4.93 -17.29 4.93
N GLN A 34 4.79 -15.97 4.71
CA GLN A 34 5.27 -14.98 5.68
C GLN A 34 4.45 -15.02 6.97
N ASN A 35 5.15 -15.00 8.11
CA ASN A 35 4.53 -15.01 9.44
C ASN A 35 3.50 -13.89 9.61
N VAL A 36 3.75 -12.70 9.04
CA VAL A 36 2.82 -11.57 9.12
C VAL A 36 1.50 -11.87 8.41
N VAL A 37 1.53 -12.57 7.27
CA VAL A 37 0.33 -12.97 6.51
C VAL A 37 -0.45 -14.03 7.28
N PHE A 38 0.27 -14.97 7.90
CA PHE A 38 -0.34 -15.99 8.75
C PHE A 38 -1.02 -15.38 9.99
N MET A 39 -0.28 -14.59 10.77
CA MET A 39 -0.78 -13.98 12.02
C MET A 39 -1.98 -13.06 11.77
N LEU A 40 -1.93 -12.22 10.73
CA LEU A 40 -3.06 -11.34 10.38
C LEU A 40 -4.25 -12.15 9.86
N GLY A 41 -4.00 -13.19 9.06
CA GLY A 41 -5.03 -14.10 8.58
C GLY A 41 -5.78 -14.79 9.72
N GLU A 42 -5.05 -15.42 10.65
CA GLU A 42 -5.61 -16.08 11.83
C GLU A 42 -6.36 -15.10 12.74
N SER A 43 -5.76 -13.94 13.03
CA SER A 43 -6.39 -12.90 13.85
C SER A 43 -7.72 -12.44 13.27
N MET A 44 -7.80 -12.38 11.94
CA MET A 44 -9.00 -11.99 11.21
C MET A 44 -9.86 -13.18 10.76
N ARG A 45 -9.49 -14.42 11.11
CA ARG A 45 -10.18 -15.65 10.67
C ARG A 45 -10.42 -15.69 9.16
N LEU A 46 -9.41 -15.32 8.38
CA LEU A 46 -9.44 -15.35 6.92
C LEU A 46 -8.79 -16.63 6.40
N PRO A 47 -9.32 -17.23 5.32
CA PRO A 47 -8.73 -18.42 4.73
C PRO A 47 -7.33 -18.13 4.17
N HIS A 48 -6.40 -19.04 4.44
CA HIS A 48 -5.04 -18.98 3.91
C HIS A 48 -4.99 -19.46 2.46
N ILE A 49 -4.20 -18.77 1.63
CA ILE A 49 -3.96 -19.20 0.26
C ILE A 49 -3.00 -20.39 0.27
N THR A 50 -3.39 -21.48 -0.38
CA THR A 50 -2.53 -22.66 -0.64
C THR A 50 -2.21 -22.85 -2.11
N THR A 51 -2.75 -22.00 -3.00
CA THR A 51 -2.68 -22.18 -4.45
C THR A 51 -1.48 -21.48 -5.11
N MET A 52 -0.69 -20.71 -4.35
CA MET A 52 0.47 -19.94 -4.83
C MET A 52 1.82 -20.62 -4.51
N ASP A 53 1.87 -21.95 -4.61
CA ASP A 53 3.10 -22.72 -4.39
C ASP A 53 4.16 -22.49 -5.48
N LYS A 54 3.72 -22.24 -6.72
CA LYS A 54 4.59 -22.02 -7.89
C LYS A 54 4.13 -20.80 -8.67
N PRO A 55 5.02 -20.16 -9.46
CA PRO A 55 4.64 -19.08 -10.36
C PRO A 55 3.47 -19.51 -11.26
N SER A 56 2.46 -18.65 -11.34
CA SER A 56 1.25 -18.84 -12.15
C SER A 56 0.99 -17.59 -12.99
N GLU A 57 0.07 -17.68 -13.95
CA GLU A 57 -0.33 -16.53 -14.75
C GLU A 57 -0.82 -15.37 -13.87
N ALA A 58 -1.56 -15.66 -12.79
CA ALA A 58 -2.04 -14.67 -11.85
C ALA A 58 -0.90 -14.01 -11.04
N SER A 59 0.08 -14.79 -10.56
CA SER A 59 1.22 -14.21 -9.83
C SER A 59 2.13 -13.40 -10.76
N ALA A 60 2.28 -13.83 -12.02
CA ALA A 60 3.03 -13.09 -13.03
C ALA A 60 2.36 -11.75 -13.38
N LEU A 61 1.04 -11.73 -13.57
CA LEU A 61 0.31 -10.48 -13.79
C LEU A 61 0.41 -9.54 -12.59
N LEU A 62 0.27 -10.07 -11.37
CA LEU A 62 0.44 -9.28 -10.14
C LEU A 62 1.86 -8.70 -10.04
N ALA A 63 2.89 -9.48 -10.40
CA ALA A 63 4.26 -9.00 -10.43
C ALA A 63 4.45 -7.85 -11.41
N VAL A 64 3.88 -7.93 -12.62
CA VAL A 64 3.95 -6.84 -13.61
C VAL A 64 3.28 -5.58 -13.07
N ILE A 65 2.10 -5.71 -12.43
CA ILE A 65 1.40 -4.57 -11.82
C ILE A 65 2.22 -3.95 -10.69
N LEU A 66 2.78 -4.77 -9.79
CA LEU A 66 3.63 -4.30 -8.69
C LEU A 66 4.92 -3.65 -9.19
N ALA A 67 5.53 -4.19 -10.24
CA ALA A 67 6.72 -3.61 -10.85
C ALA A 67 6.41 -2.25 -11.50
N PHE A 68 5.32 -2.17 -12.26
CA PHE A 68 4.85 -0.91 -12.84
C PHE A 68 4.58 0.14 -11.75
N LEU A 69 3.92 -0.27 -10.67
CA LEU A 69 3.59 0.61 -9.55
C LEU A 69 4.86 1.06 -8.81
N GLY A 70 5.79 0.15 -8.53
CA GLY A 70 7.07 0.46 -7.89
C GLY A 70 7.94 1.41 -8.72
N ILE A 71 8.05 1.21 -10.04
CA ILE A 71 8.80 2.11 -10.94
C ILE A 71 8.12 3.49 -11.02
N SER A 72 6.80 3.52 -11.14
CA SER A 72 6.02 4.77 -11.18
C SER A 72 6.23 5.58 -9.91
N ASP A 73 6.09 4.94 -8.74
CA ASP A 73 6.26 5.60 -7.44
C ASP A 73 7.70 6.08 -7.24
N LEU A 74 8.70 5.28 -7.64
CA LEU A 74 10.11 5.67 -7.55
C LEU A 74 10.43 6.88 -8.44
N THR A 75 9.85 6.92 -9.63
CA THR A 75 9.99 8.05 -10.56
C THR A 75 9.32 9.30 -9.98
N ALA A 76 8.09 9.19 -9.49
CA ALA A 76 7.36 10.31 -8.88
C ALA A 76 8.03 10.83 -7.60
N ALA A 77 8.71 9.97 -6.84
CA ALA A 77 9.51 10.35 -5.67
C ALA A 77 10.86 11.00 -6.04
N SER A 78 11.25 11.01 -7.31
CA SER A 78 12.50 11.60 -7.81
C SER A 78 12.30 12.97 -8.46
N VAL A 79 11.05 13.44 -8.57
CA VAL A 79 10.71 14.78 -9.06
C VAL A 79 11.04 15.85 -8.02
N GLU A 80 11.17 17.10 -8.46
CA GLU A 80 11.35 18.28 -7.59
C GLU A 80 10.32 18.32 -6.44
N GLU A 81 10.80 18.61 -5.23
CA GLU A 81 10.05 18.54 -3.98
C GLU A 81 8.73 19.32 -4.02
N GLY A 82 8.73 20.51 -4.63
CA GLY A 82 7.53 21.36 -4.72
C GLY A 82 6.38 20.72 -5.49
N ILE A 83 6.70 20.07 -6.63
CA ILE A 83 5.72 19.38 -7.49
C ILE A 83 5.34 18.04 -6.86
N ALA A 84 6.33 17.31 -6.35
CA ALA A 84 6.14 16.01 -5.73
C ALA A 84 5.15 16.09 -4.56
N ILE A 85 5.25 17.09 -3.68
CA ILE A 85 4.32 17.23 -2.53
C ILE A 85 2.88 17.43 -2.98
N GLN A 86 2.65 18.25 -4.01
CA GLN A 86 1.29 18.48 -4.51
C GLN A 86 0.70 17.21 -5.12
N TYR A 87 1.51 16.50 -5.93
CA TYR A 87 1.14 15.22 -6.52
C TYR A 87 0.80 14.18 -5.44
N TRP A 88 1.71 13.97 -4.49
CA TRP A 88 1.54 12.93 -3.45
C TRP A 88 0.38 13.25 -2.50
N LEU A 89 0.15 14.52 -2.14
CA LEU A 89 -1.00 14.89 -1.32
C LEU A 89 -2.34 14.68 -2.03
N ALA A 90 -2.38 14.72 -3.37
CA ALA A 90 -3.59 14.45 -4.14
C ALA A 90 -3.83 12.94 -4.33
N ILE A 91 -2.78 12.17 -4.65
CA ILE A 91 -2.92 10.74 -5.01
C ILE A 91 -3.00 9.80 -3.80
N VAL A 92 -2.29 10.11 -2.70
CA VAL A 92 -2.25 9.23 -1.52
C VAL A 92 -3.63 9.01 -0.89
N PRO A 93 -4.49 10.03 -0.72
CA PRO A 93 -5.86 9.82 -0.25
C PRO A 93 -6.66 8.86 -1.14
N VAL A 94 -6.55 8.98 -2.47
CA VAL A 94 -7.24 8.10 -3.41
C VAL A 94 -6.77 6.65 -3.24
N ARG A 95 -5.45 6.44 -3.14
CA ARG A 95 -4.86 5.13 -2.91
C ARG A 95 -5.30 4.53 -1.57
N MET A 96 -5.31 5.34 -0.50
CA MET A 96 -5.80 4.90 0.81
C MET A 96 -7.29 4.53 0.77
N THR A 97 -8.14 5.30 0.10
CA THR A 97 -9.56 4.97 -0.05
C THR A 97 -9.75 3.64 -0.76
N PHE A 98 -9.00 3.40 -1.84
CA PHE A 98 -9.03 2.13 -2.56
C PHE A 98 -8.57 0.96 -1.68
N LEU A 99 -7.43 1.10 -0.99
CA LEU A 99 -6.91 0.06 -0.09
C LEU A 99 -7.84 -0.20 1.10
N PHE A 100 -8.45 0.85 1.65
CA PHE A 100 -9.45 0.73 2.71
C PHE A 100 -10.69 -0.03 2.22
N ALA A 101 -11.18 0.28 1.01
CA ALA A 101 -12.32 -0.43 0.42
C ALA A 101 -12.01 -1.92 0.22
N ILE A 102 -10.84 -2.28 -0.32
CA ILE A 102 -10.44 -3.67 -0.52
C ILE A 102 -10.25 -4.41 0.80
N THR A 103 -9.55 -3.81 1.75
CA THR A 103 -9.30 -4.41 3.07
C THR A 103 -10.60 -4.58 3.84
N GLY A 104 -11.46 -3.56 3.82
CA GLY A 104 -12.79 -3.58 4.41
C GLY A 104 -13.70 -4.62 3.76
N TYR A 105 -13.69 -4.72 2.42
CA TYR A 105 -14.43 -5.76 1.69
C TYR A 105 -13.97 -7.16 2.12
N SER A 106 -12.66 -7.41 2.11
CA SER A 106 -12.07 -8.70 2.50
C SER A 106 -12.47 -9.10 3.93
N TYR A 107 -12.54 -8.13 4.84
CA TYR A 107 -12.93 -8.36 6.23
C TYR A 107 -14.45 -8.56 6.43
N LEU A 108 -15.28 -7.76 5.76
CA LEU A 108 -16.74 -7.74 5.96
C LEU A 108 -17.45 -8.90 5.27
N PHE A 109 -16.95 -9.32 4.10
CA PHE A 109 -17.59 -10.33 3.26
C PHE A 109 -17.03 -11.74 3.45
N LYS A 110 -16.00 -11.92 4.29
CA LYS A 110 -15.48 -13.25 4.65
C LYS A 110 -16.56 -14.16 5.22
N GLN A 111 -16.34 -15.47 5.16
CA GLN A 111 -17.23 -16.46 5.80
C GLN A 111 -17.37 -16.18 7.31
N GLY A 112 -18.60 -15.96 7.77
CA GLY A 112 -18.90 -15.56 9.15
C GLY A 112 -18.75 -14.06 9.45
N GLY A 113 -18.45 -13.22 8.46
CA GLY A 113 -18.50 -11.75 8.55
C GLY A 113 -19.94 -11.19 8.53
N LEU A 114 -20.06 -9.88 8.77
CA LEU A 114 -21.37 -9.19 8.86
C LEU A 114 -22.20 -9.31 7.57
N PHE A 115 -21.52 -9.32 6.42
CA PHE A 115 -22.12 -9.47 5.09
C PHE A 115 -21.66 -10.74 4.37
N GLY A 116 -21.00 -11.65 5.09
CA GLY A 116 -20.52 -12.91 4.56
C GLY A 116 -21.66 -13.91 4.36
N SER A 117 -21.58 -14.70 3.29
CA SER A 117 -22.57 -15.73 3.03
C SER A 117 -22.56 -16.78 4.14
N LYS A 118 -23.71 -16.97 4.81
CA LYS A 118 -23.88 -17.93 5.92
C LYS A 118 -24.10 -19.37 5.44
N THR A 119 -24.18 -19.60 4.13
CA THR A 119 -24.57 -20.89 3.56
C THR A 119 -23.57 -21.29 2.48
N ALA A 120 -22.96 -22.46 2.63
CA ALA A 120 -22.00 -23.06 1.68
C ALA A 120 -22.57 -23.32 0.25
N LEU A 121 -23.83 -22.93 -0.01
CA LEU A 121 -24.56 -23.10 -1.27
C LEU A 121 -24.76 -21.79 -2.05
N SER A 122 -24.29 -20.66 -1.54
CA SER A 122 -24.31 -19.39 -2.25
C SER A 122 -23.16 -19.35 -3.25
N GLN A 123 -23.44 -19.84 -4.45
CA GLN A 123 -22.59 -19.78 -5.63
C GLN A 123 -21.89 -18.41 -5.77
N SER A 124 -20.56 -18.45 -5.85
CA SER A 124 -19.69 -17.42 -6.44
C SER A 124 -20.14 -15.97 -6.22
N SER A 125 -19.93 -15.45 -5.01
CA SER A 125 -20.02 -14.01 -4.76
C SER A 125 -18.96 -13.28 -5.61
N ILE A 126 -19.31 -12.12 -6.17
CA ILE A 126 -18.39 -11.24 -6.89
C ILE A 126 -17.31 -10.80 -5.90
N GLY A 127 -16.16 -11.50 -5.90
CA GLY A 127 -15.03 -11.24 -5.00
C GLY A 127 -14.69 -12.35 -4.00
N GLU A 128 -15.28 -13.55 -4.12
CA GLU A 128 -14.88 -14.72 -3.31
C GLU A 128 -13.36 -14.99 -3.32
N PRO A 129 -12.64 -14.85 -4.46
CA PRO A 129 -11.18 -15.01 -4.48
C PRO A 129 -10.42 -13.91 -3.72
N LEU A 130 -11.03 -12.76 -3.44
CA LEU A 130 -10.40 -11.63 -2.74
C LEU A 130 -10.47 -11.77 -1.21
N GLN A 131 -11.33 -12.64 -0.68
CA GLN A 131 -11.57 -12.81 0.75
C GLN A 131 -10.54 -13.74 1.40
N ASN A 132 -9.25 -13.46 1.20
CA ASN A 132 -8.16 -14.31 1.70
C ASN A 132 -7.16 -13.53 2.56
N SER A 133 -6.35 -14.28 3.33
CA SER A 133 -5.39 -13.70 4.26
C SER A 133 -4.33 -12.84 3.58
N MET A 134 -3.92 -13.16 2.34
CA MET A 134 -2.88 -12.43 1.61
C MET A 134 -3.38 -11.06 1.16
N VAL A 135 -4.55 -11.00 0.51
CA VAL A 135 -5.16 -9.74 0.03
C VAL A 135 -5.46 -8.82 1.21
N PHE A 136 -5.98 -9.36 2.31
CA PHE A 136 -6.20 -8.57 3.52
C PHE A 136 -4.88 -8.06 4.11
N SER A 137 -3.88 -8.93 4.28
CA SER A 137 -2.61 -8.54 4.90
C SER A 137 -1.87 -7.50 4.06
N TRP A 138 -1.82 -7.70 2.74
CA TRP A 138 -1.27 -6.75 1.80
C TRP A 138 -2.01 -5.41 1.87
N GLY A 139 -3.34 -5.42 1.75
CA GLY A 139 -4.16 -4.22 1.78
C GLY A 139 -4.03 -3.45 3.10
N PHE A 140 -4.01 -4.16 4.24
CA PHE A 140 -3.87 -3.57 5.56
C PHE A 140 -2.49 -2.96 5.79
N LEU A 141 -1.42 -3.68 5.45
CA LEU A 141 -0.04 -3.19 5.61
C LEU A 141 0.23 -2.00 4.69
N GLU A 142 -0.23 -2.06 3.44
CA GLU A 142 -0.13 -0.92 2.52
C GLU A 142 -0.93 0.27 3.03
N LEU A 143 -2.16 0.06 3.50
CA LEU A 143 -2.97 1.15 4.07
C LEU A 143 -2.25 1.81 5.24
N ALA A 144 -1.65 1.04 6.15
CA ALA A 144 -0.91 1.56 7.28
C ALA A 144 0.34 2.34 6.85
N ALA A 145 1.10 1.83 5.87
CA ALA A 145 2.26 2.51 5.31
C ALA A 145 1.88 3.83 4.63
N TRP A 146 0.84 3.83 3.78
CA TRP A 146 0.35 5.05 3.11
C TRP A 146 -0.24 6.07 4.07
N PHE A 147 -0.90 5.60 5.14
CA PHE A 147 -1.37 6.49 6.20
C PHE A 147 -0.21 7.22 6.88
N TRP A 148 0.87 6.50 7.20
CA TRP A 148 2.07 7.13 7.76
C TRP A 148 2.71 8.11 6.77
N ILE A 149 2.84 7.73 5.49
CA ILE A 149 3.36 8.62 4.45
C ILE A 149 2.50 9.89 4.35
N PHE A 150 1.17 9.76 4.42
CA PHE A 150 0.26 10.89 4.34
C PHE A 150 0.42 11.88 5.49
N THR A 151 0.52 11.40 6.72
CA THR A 151 0.73 12.28 7.88
C THR A 151 2.07 13.01 7.77
N SER A 152 3.11 12.30 7.34
CA SER A 152 4.47 12.85 7.15
C SER A 152 4.51 13.89 6.02
N LEU A 153 3.85 13.64 4.88
CA LEU A 153 3.71 14.61 3.78
C LEU A 153 3.03 15.92 4.23
N ARG A 154 1.99 15.82 5.08
CA ARG A 154 1.30 17.00 5.60
C ARG A 154 2.20 17.81 6.53
N GLU A 155 3.07 17.15 7.29
CA GLU A 155 4.09 17.83 8.10
C GLU A 155 5.13 18.51 7.21
N GLU A 156 5.68 17.82 6.21
CA GLU A 156 6.66 18.38 5.28
C GLU A 156 6.12 19.59 4.53
N ARG A 157 4.88 19.54 4.03
CA ARG A 157 4.21 20.69 3.42
C ARG A 157 4.17 21.91 4.35
N ARG A 158 3.89 21.70 5.64
CA ARG A 158 3.85 22.80 6.63
C ARG A 158 5.25 23.36 6.88
N LEU A 159 6.27 22.51 6.92
CA LEU A 159 7.66 22.94 7.11
C LEU A 159 8.17 23.75 5.92
N LEU A 160 7.90 23.32 4.69
CA LEU A 160 8.28 24.07 3.49
C LEU A 160 7.56 25.42 3.39
N ALA A 161 6.28 25.47 3.76
CA ALA A 161 5.56 26.74 3.80
C ALA A 161 6.19 27.73 4.79
N LYS A 162 6.66 27.25 5.96
CA LYS A 162 7.38 28.08 6.93
C LYS A 162 8.71 28.58 6.39
N ARG A 163 9.53 27.70 5.81
CA ARG A 163 10.83 28.07 5.21
C ARG A 163 10.69 29.15 4.15
N LYS A 164 9.71 29.01 3.24
CA LYS A 164 9.43 30.04 2.21
C LYS A 164 9.04 31.38 2.81
N ILE A 165 8.29 31.40 3.91
CA ILE A 165 7.92 32.65 4.61
C ILE A 165 9.13 33.29 5.28
N GLU A 166 10.03 32.49 5.85
CA GLU A 166 11.27 32.96 6.47
C GLU A 166 12.24 33.54 5.43
N GLU A 167 12.38 32.89 4.28
CA GLU A 167 13.18 33.38 3.14
C GLU A 167 12.66 34.74 2.64
N LEU A 168 11.35 34.88 2.44
CA LEU A 168 10.75 36.15 2.01
C LEU A 168 10.93 37.28 3.02
N LYS A 169 10.92 36.97 4.33
CA LYS A 169 11.20 37.97 5.37
C LYS A 169 12.66 38.39 5.37
N ALA A 170 13.58 37.45 5.20
CA ALA A 170 15.01 37.75 5.11
C ALA A 170 15.35 38.61 3.89
N GLU A 171 14.68 38.38 2.74
CA GLU A 171 14.83 39.24 1.56
C GLU A 171 14.32 40.66 1.82
N GLN A 172 13.17 40.81 2.50
CA GLN A 172 12.61 42.12 2.86
C GLN A 172 13.49 42.90 3.85
N ASP A 173 14.11 42.21 4.81
CA ASP A 173 15.02 42.83 5.79
C ASP A 173 16.39 43.20 5.18
N SER A 174 16.71 42.69 3.98
CA SER A 174 17.97 42.96 3.26
C SER A 174 17.90 44.13 2.27
N LEU A 175 16.71 44.72 2.06
CA LEU A 175 16.43 45.84 1.16
C LEU A 175 16.26 47.16 1.95
#